data_AF-B0EBK9-F1
#
_entry.id   AF-B0EBK9-F1
#
_cell.length_a   1.000
_cell.length_b   1.000
_cell.length_c   1.000
_cell.angle_alpha   90.00
_cell.angle_beta   90.00
_cell.angle_gamma   90.00
#
_symmetry.space_group_name_H-M   'P 1'
#
loop_
_entity.id
_entity.type
_entity.pdbx_description
1 polymer ?
#
loop_
_entity_poly.entity_id
_entity_poly.type
_entity_poly.pdbx_seq_one_letter_code
_entity_poly.pdbx_strand_id
1 'polypeptide(L)'
;MSTPYSSIRNIIKEGCVVKQGHIIWNWYNRWLVLTKEQLYYYDESKQKLRGTVPLDFASVKSCEIVDHPFSFEVYCPVQNKTYFFEALSEEERASWIKKISEVVDISEPTDYHHLTHVAYEEGGFVGIPYEWENVFLACGITREEIKSNKEDAIKVLEFTQIFQDDETEETQKQPLPENDVPVLLKELITSGDPTMLYKDYVPIGEGMSGVVFHCYETSTNKEVAMKKVLIKNDSVNVQEIKIMQTLNQRNIVGYLGCYELDNYLYIAMEYMDRNNLTAMLDFFPEFSLSERHIAYVVHESNAALKYLHSLHRIHRDIKSDNILLNHRGEVKLADFGISVQLTKRKSKRNTVVGTPYWMAPEVIKGKDYGTNIDIWSLGIMCREMMEGVPPYIDDPPLRALFKISTKGIPPVQYGDYTQTILDFVDKCLTFDPTKRPDCEELDKDPFMSLACSREEFAEFIQKIVQQAEK
;
A
#
# COMPACT_ATOMS: atom_id res chain seq x y z
N MET A 1 32.78 7.42 14.12
CA MET A 1 34.10 6.79 14.35
C MET A 1 34.05 5.40 13.72
N SER A 2 34.95 5.07 12.79
CA SER A 2 34.91 3.79 12.08
C SER A 2 35.33 2.65 13.00
N THR A 3 34.48 1.65 13.23
CA THR A 3 34.79 0.44 14.00
C THR A 3 35.93 -0.34 13.31
N PRO A 4 37.17 -0.31 13.83
CA PRO A 4 38.28 -1.00 13.18
C PRO A 4 38.04 -2.52 13.26
N TYR A 5 38.39 -3.26 12.21
CA TYR A 5 38.18 -4.72 12.16
C TYR A 5 38.77 -5.45 13.39
N SER A 6 39.91 -4.97 13.91
CA SER A 6 40.55 -5.49 15.13
C SER A 6 39.74 -5.34 16.42
N SER A 7 38.67 -4.54 16.41
CA SER A 7 37.77 -4.34 17.56
C SER A 7 36.57 -5.28 17.58
N ILE A 8 36.27 -5.99 16.48
CA ILE A 8 35.18 -6.98 16.45
C ILE A 8 35.57 -8.18 17.31
N ARG A 9 34.74 -8.53 18.28
CA ARG A 9 34.87 -9.72 19.13
C ARG A 9 33.77 -10.72 18.78
N ASN A 10 33.97 -12.00 19.15
CA ASN A 10 32.98 -13.07 19.00
C ASN A 10 32.52 -13.31 17.55
N ILE A 11 33.48 -13.36 16.62
CA ILE A 11 33.22 -13.67 15.20
C ILE A 11 32.76 -15.12 15.07
N ILE A 12 31.60 -15.31 14.45
CA ILE A 12 30.97 -16.62 14.18
C ILE A 12 31.44 -17.16 12.83
N LYS A 13 31.48 -16.31 11.81
CA LYS A 13 32.00 -16.62 10.47
C LYS A 13 32.53 -15.34 9.82
N GLU A 14 33.56 -15.47 9.00
CA GLU A 14 34.03 -14.37 8.16
C GLU A 14 34.56 -14.88 6.83
N GLY A 15 34.57 -14.04 5.79
CA GLY A 15 35.08 -14.40 4.48
C GLY A 15 34.81 -13.37 3.40
N CYS A 16 35.41 -13.60 2.23
CA CYS A 16 35.14 -12.80 1.03
C CYS A 16 33.75 -13.13 0.46
N VAL A 17 33.02 -12.07 0.10
CA VAL A 17 31.77 -12.13 -0.65
C VAL A 17 31.74 -11.01 -1.67
N VAL A 18 30.90 -11.13 -2.69
CA VAL A 18 30.56 -9.99 -3.55
C VAL A 18 29.24 -9.41 -3.05
N LYS A 19 29.16 -8.09 -2.89
CA LYS A 19 27.97 -7.42 -2.36
C LYS A 19 27.43 -6.43 -3.38
N GLN A 20 26.13 -6.46 -3.62
CA GLN A 20 25.46 -5.47 -4.46
C GLN A 20 25.40 -4.10 -3.76
N GLY A 21 25.70 -3.03 -4.50
CA GLY A 21 25.51 -1.65 -4.08
C GLY A 21 24.03 -1.27 -4.07
N HIS A 22 23.65 -0.36 -3.16
CA HIS A 22 22.25 0.06 -2.99
C HIS A 22 21.89 1.37 -3.72
N ILE A 23 22.90 2.13 -4.15
CA ILE A 23 22.72 3.41 -4.85
C ILE A 23 23.06 3.25 -6.33
N ILE A 24 24.10 2.46 -6.59
CA ILE A 24 24.51 2.02 -7.91
C ILE A 24 24.50 0.50 -7.84
N TRP A 25 23.70 -0.15 -8.68
CA TRP A 25 23.46 -1.60 -8.71
C TRP A 25 24.67 -2.43 -9.18
N ASN A 26 25.88 -1.97 -8.87
CA ASN A 26 27.13 -2.67 -9.15
C ASN A 26 27.50 -3.61 -8.01
N TRP A 27 28.25 -4.65 -8.36
CA TRP A 27 28.75 -5.66 -7.43
C TRP A 27 30.18 -5.34 -7.00
N TYR A 28 30.46 -5.47 -5.71
CA TYR A 28 31.76 -5.11 -5.15
C TYR A 28 32.28 -6.17 -4.18
N ASN A 29 33.57 -6.50 -4.26
CA ASN A 29 34.23 -7.35 -3.27
C ASN A 29 34.16 -6.73 -1.88
N ARG A 30 33.72 -7.54 -0.91
CA ARG A 30 33.63 -7.16 0.51
C ARG A 30 34.15 -8.29 1.38
N TRP A 31 34.68 -7.91 2.53
CA TRP A 31 34.96 -8.85 3.61
C TRP A 31 33.80 -8.85 4.60
N LEU A 32 33.05 -9.94 4.65
CA LEU A 32 31.87 -10.10 5.52
C LEU A 32 32.28 -10.73 6.84
N VAL A 33 31.74 -10.23 7.95
CA VAL A 33 32.01 -10.71 9.31
C VAL A 33 30.69 -10.84 10.06
N LEU A 34 30.34 -12.05 10.47
CA LEU A 34 29.14 -12.38 11.23
C LEU A 34 29.45 -12.44 12.72
N THR A 35 28.69 -11.72 13.53
CA THR A 35 28.63 -11.87 14.99
C THR A 35 27.23 -12.28 15.42
N LYS A 36 26.99 -12.45 16.73
CA LYS A 36 25.64 -12.75 17.26
C LYS A 36 24.64 -11.61 17.05
N GLU A 37 25.11 -10.38 16.91
CA GLU A 37 24.27 -9.18 16.90
C GLU A 37 24.13 -8.58 15.49
N GLN A 38 25.17 -8.70 14.66
CA GLN A 38 25.20 -8.03 13.36
C GLN A 38 26.20 -8.64 12.36
N LEU A 39 25.93 -8.41 11.07
CA LEU A 39 26.84 -8.64 9.95
C LEU A 39 27.57 -7.35 9.61
N TYR A 40 28.90 -7.35 9.64
CA TYR A 40 29.75 -6.24 9.19
C TYR A 40 30.26 -6.54 7.79
N TYR A 41 30.30 -5.55 6.91
CA TYR A 41 31.02 -5.66 5.64
C TYR A 41 32.06 -4.56 5.48
N TYR A 42 33.31 -4.99 5.31
CA TYR A 42 34.48 -4.14 5.07
C TYR A 42 34.82 -4.10 3.59
N ASP A 43 35.67 -3.16 3.19
CA ASP A 43 36.39 -3.29 1.92
C ASP A 43 37.28 -4.54 1.89
N GLU A 44 37.74 -4.90 0.70
CA GLU A 44 38.52 -6.12 0.45
C GLU A 44 39.81 -6.19 1.29
N SER A 45 40.42 -5.04 1.61
CA SER A 45 41.62 -4.96 2.46
C SER A 45 41.34 -5.02 3.97
N LYS A 46 40.06 -5.13 4.39
CA LYS A 46 39.58 -5.09 5.78
C LYS A 46 39.90 -3.80 6.55
N GLN A 47 40.31 -2.74 5.85
CA GLN A 47 40.76 -1.50 6.50
C GLN A 47 39.60 -0.53 6.77
N LYS A 48 38.57 -0.53 5.91
CA LYS A 48 37.46 0.40 6.00
C LYS A 48 36.13 -0.32 6.12
N LEU A 49 35.44 -0.10 7.23
CA LEU A 49 34.04 -0.53 7.40
C LEU A 49 33.17 0.19 6.36
N ARG A 50 32.42 -0.58 5.56
CA ARG A 50 31.51 -0.06 4.54
C ARG A 50 30.05 -0.07 4.98
N GLY A 51 29.72 -0.87 6.00
CA GLY A 51 28.44 -0.81 6.68
C GLY A 51 28.17 -2.05 7.53
N THR A 52 26.99 -2.07 8.15
CA THR A 52 26.56 -3.10 9.08
C THR A 52 25.09 -3.44 8.86
N VAL A 53 24.75 -4.70 9.04
CA VAL A 53 23.40 -5.25 8.97
C VAL A 53 23.07 -5.85 10.33
N PRO A 54 22.23 -5.17 11.15
CA PRO A 54 21.67 -5.75 12.37
C PRO A 54 20.95 -7.06 12.07
N LEU A 55 21.13 -8.07 12.92
CA LEU A 55 20.55 -9.40 12.72
C LEU A 55 19.27 -9.65 13.53
N ASP A 56 18.87 -8.71 14.38
CA ASP A 56 17.60 -8.77 15.10
C ASP A 56 16.44 -8.88 14.09
N PHE A 57 15.72 -10.00 14.14
CA PHE A 57 14.61 -10.35 13.24
C PHE A 57 15.00 -10.44 11.76
N ALA A 58 16.29 -10.43 11.43
CA ALA A 58 16.74 -10.51 10.06
C ALA A 58 16.39 -11.87 9.48
N SER A 59 15.95 -11.95 8.24
CA SER A 59 15.77 -13.24 7.56
C SER A 59 16.89 -13.46 6.55
N VAL A 60 17.22 -14.72 6.30
CA VAL A 60 18.21 -15.10 5.30
C VAL A 60 17.65 -16.19 4.40
N LYS A 61 17.77 -16.01 3.08
CA LYS A 61 17.38 -17.04 2.10
C LYS A 61 18.26 -16.99 0.86
N SER A 62 18.30 -18.10 0.13
CA SER A 62 18.90 -18.13 -1.20
C SER A 62 18.05 -17.32 -2.18
N CYS A 63 18.70 -16.66 -3.13
CA CYS A 63 18.03 -16.00 -4.24
C CYS A 63 18.78 -16.26 -5.55
N GLU A 64 18.07 -16.20 -6.67
CA GLU A 64 18.65 -16.37 -8.00
C GLU A 64 18.74 -15.00 -8.68
N ILE A 65 19.97 -14.53 -8.89
CA ILE A 65 20.24 -13.27 -9.59
C ILE A 65 21.01 -13.61 -10.87
N VAL A 66 20.59 -12.99 -11.98
CA VAL A 66 21.24 -13.17 -13.29
C VAL A 66 22.73 -12.83 -13.16
N ASP A 67 23.58 -13.73 -13.65
CA ASP A 67 25.06 -13.68 -13.57
C ASP A 67 25.67 -13.80 -12.16
N HIS A 68 24.86 -14.05 -11.12
CA HIS A 68 25.30 -14.25 -9.72
C HIS A 68 24.63 -15.50 -9.10
N PRO A 69 25.04 -16.71 -9.50
CA PRO A 69 24.31 -17.96 -9.18
C PRO A 69 24.39 -18.36 -7.70
N PHE A 70 25.40 -17.88 -6.97
CA PHE A 70 25.60 -18.20 -5.55
C PHE A 70 25.10 -17.06 -4.64
N SER A 71 24.05 -16.36 -5.07
CA SER A 71 23.46 -15.27 -4.33
C SER A 71 22.56 -15.71 -3.18
N PHE A 72 22.59 -14.92 -2.12
CA PHE A 72 21.69 -14.99 -0.99
C PHE A 72 21.34 -13.58 -0.53
N GLU A 73 20.14 -13.44 0.04
CA GLU A 73 19.65 -12.18 0.57
C GLU A 73 19.52 -12.25 2.08
N VAL A 74 19.84 -11.12 2.72
CA VAL A 74 19.61 -10.88 4.14
C VAL A 74 18.68 -9.67 4.25
N TYR A 75 17.43 -9.91 4.63
CA TYR A 75 16.50 -8.83 4.94
C TYR A 75 16.72 -8.37 6.37
N CYS A 76 16.91 -7.06 6.56
CA CYS A 76 17.06 -6.45 7.86
C CYS A 76 15.83 -5.56 8.15
N PRO A 77 14.88 -6.03 8.97
CA PRO A 77 13.67 -5.28 9.29
C PRO A 77 13.98 -3.95 9.99
N VAL A 78 14.99 -3.93 10.87
CA VAL A 78 15.40 -2.72 11.62
C VAL A 78 15.79 -1.57 10.68
N GLN A 79 16.36 -1.89 9.52
CA GLN A 79 16.74 -0.91 8.51
C GLN A 79 15.76 -0.84 7.34
N ASN A 80 14.68 -1.62 7.39
CA ASN A 80 13.76 -1.91 6.29
C ASN A 80 14.47 -2.10 4.94
N LYS A 81 15.45 -3.02 4.91
CA LYS A 81 16.38 -3.12 3.79
C LYS A 81 16.87 -4.54 3.53
N THR A 82 16.81 -4.94 2.26
CA THR A 82 17.38 -6.21 1.78
C THR A 82 18.81 -6.02 1.30
N TYR A 83 19.69 -6.88 1.76
CA TYR A 83 21.10 -6.93 1.39
C TYR A 83 21.41 -8.16 0.55
N PHE A 84 21.88 -7.94 -0.68
CA PHE A 84 22.27 -9.02 -1.58
C PHE A 84 23.78 -9.27 -1.50
N PHE A 85 24.13 -10.54 -1.32
CA PHE A 85 25.49 -11.05 -1.29
C PHE A 85 25.62 -12.24 -2.23
N GLU A 86 26.82 -12.48 -2.74
CA GLU A 86 27.19 -13.65 -3.51
C GLU A 86 28.40 -14.32 -2.84
N ALA A 87 28.27 -15.62 -2.59
CA ALA A 87 29.34 -16.45 -2.06
C ALA A 87 30.25 -16.97 -3.18
N LEU A 88 31.45 -17.45 -2.83
CA LEU A 88 32.42 -17.97 -3.81
C LEU A 88 32.02 -19.31 -4.42
N SER A 89 31.15 -20.07 -3.76
CA SER A 89 30.61 -21.34 -4.23
C SER A 89 29.26 -21.64 -3.58
N GLU A 90 28.57 -22.66 -4.07
CA GLU A 90 27.31 -23.15 -3.51
C GLU A 90 27.49 -23.64 -2.06
N GLU A 91 28.60 -24.31 -1.76
CA GLU A 91 28.91 -24.78 -0.41
C GLU A 91 29.11 -23.61 0.56
N GLU A 92 29.79 -22.54 0.11
CA GLU A 92 29.94 -21.33 0.91
C GLU A 92 28.61 -20.59 1.08
N ARG A 93 27.76 -20.54 0.05
CA ARG A 93 26.40 -19.98 0.16
C ARG A 93 25.59 -20.72 1.23
N ALA A 94 25.53 -22.05 1.15
CA ALA A 94 24.85 -22.87 2.14
C ALA A 94 25.44 -22.68 3.55
N SER A 95 26.77 -22.57 3.66
CA SER A 95 27.44 -22.29 4.94
C SER A 95 27.07 -20.92 5.53
N TRP A 96 26.98 -19.87 4.71
CA TRP A 96 26.58 -18.54 5.14
C TRP A 96 25.12 -18.50 5.58
N ILE A 97 24.21 -19.03 4.76
CA ILE A 97 22.77 -19.11 5.10
C ILE A 97 22.58 -19.86 6.41
N LYS A 98 23.18 -21.05 6.55
CA LYS A 98 23.08 -21.85 7.77
C LYS A 98 23.57 -21.10 9.00
N LYS A 99 24.73 -20.44 8.91
CA LYS A 99 25.31 -19.73 10.07
C LYS A 99 24.53 -18.47 10.44
N ILE A 100 23.95 -17.78 9.46
CA ILE A 100 23.09 -16.62 9.72
C ILE A 100 21.75 -17.11 10.29
N SER A 101 21.15 -18.18 9.74
CA SER A 101 19.93 -18.81 10.27
C SER A 101 20.13 -19.27 11.71
N GLU A 102 21.25 -19.93 12.04
CA GLU A 102 21.58 -20.30 13.42
C GLU A 102 21.71 -19.11 14.39
N VAL A 103 21.93 -17.89 13.90
CA VAL A 103 21.97 -16.67 14.73
C VAL A 103 20.59 -16.05 14.84
N VAL A 104 19.82 -16.09 13.75
CA VAL A 104 18.46 -15.57 13.64
C VAL A 104 17.42 -16.45 14.37
N ASP A 105 17.56 -17.77 14.32
CA ASP A 105 16.62 -18.77 14.85
C ASP A 105 16.77 -19.04 16.36
N ILE A 106 17.69 -18.36 17.07
CA ILE A 106 17.77 -18.48 18.54
C ILE A 106 16.70 -17.59 19.19
N SER A 107 15.43 -17.92 18.99
CA SER A 107 14.31 -17.44 19.81
C SER A 107 13.11 -18.40 19.81
N GLU A 108 13.33 -19.69 20.12
CA GLU A 108 12.23 -20.53 20.62
C GLU A 108 12.39 -20.82 22.12
N PRO A 109 11.43 -20.40 22.98
CA PRO A 109 11.38 -20.87 24.35
C PRO A 109 10.80 -22.28 24.41
N THR A 110 11.53 -23.19 25.05
CA THR A 110 11.13 -24.58 25.29
C THR A 110 10.62 -24.73 26.74
N ASP A 111 9.36 -24.36 27.00
CA ASP A 111 8.47 -24.95 28.03
C ASP A 111 7.19 -24.11 28.10
N TYR A 112 6.05 -24.65 27.65
CA TYR A 112 4.77 -23.95 27.78
C TYR A 112 4.09 -24.32 29.10
N HIS A 113 3.76 -23.31 29.89
CA HIS A 113 2.73 -23.41 30.92
C HIS A 113 1.77 -22.23 30.80
N HIS A 114 0.51 -22.54 30.52
CA HIS A 114 -0.57 -21.56 30.44
C HIS A 114 -0.92 -21.11 31.87
N LEU A 115 -0.30 -20.04 32.36
CA LEU A 115 -0.64 -19.45 33.66
C LEU A 115 -1.29 -18.08 33.45
N THR A 116 -2.61 -18.06 33.54
CA THR A 116 -3.41 -16.86 33.84
C THR A 116 -3.01 -16.36 35.23
N HIS A 117 -2.13 -15.36 35.33
CA HIS A 117 -2.07 -14.37 36.41
C HIS A 117 -1.17 -13.18 36.02
N VAL A 118 -1.67 -11.96 36.26
CA VAL A 118 -1.06 -10.68 35.89
C VAL A 118 -0.21 -10.13 37.05
N ALA A 119 1.07 -9.82 36.83
CA ALA A 119 1.91 -8.91 37.65
C ALA A 119 3.20 -8.48 36.92
N TYR A 120 3.83 -7.39 37.39
CA TYR A 120 4.98 -6.65 36.82
C TYR A 120 6.32 -7.18 37.37
N GLU A 121 7.36 -7.31 36.53
CA GLU A 121 8.77 -7.40 36.98
C GLU A 121 9.71 -6.58 36.06
N GLU A 122 10.86 -6.20 36.60
CA GLU A 122 11.85 -5.19 36.17
C GLU A 122 12.52 -5.40 34.78
N GLY A 123 11.95 -6.23 33.89
CA GLY A 123 12.53 -6.62 32.61
C GLY A 123 11.68 -6.42 31.35
N GLY A 124 10.41 -6.02 31.43
CA GLY A 124 9.57 -5.81 30.24
C GLY A 124 8.06 -5.93 30.48
N PHE A 125 7.27 -5.67 29.43
CA PHE A 125 5.82 -5.77 29.51
C PHE A 125 5.34 -7.22 29.59
N VAL A 126 4.61 -7.57 30.64
CA VAL A 126 3.86 -8.83 30.68
C VAL A 126 2.67 -8.72 29.73
N GLY A 127 2.68 -9.53 28.66
CA GLY A 127 1.55 -9.73 27.73
C GLY A 127 1.78 -9.31 26.27
N ILE A 128 2.91 -8.68 25.94
CA ILE A 128 3.32 -8.40 24.56
C ILE A 128 4.72 -9.00 24.39
N PRO A 129 4.98 -9.86 23.39
CA PRO A 129 6.32 -10.40 23.14
C PRO A 129 7.37 -9.29 23.10
N TYR A 130 8.53 -9.51 23.71
CA TYR A 130 9.63 -8.53 23.73
C TYR A 130 10.00 -8.03 22.32
N GLU A 131 9.90 -8.91 21.34
CA GLU A 131 10.13 -8.63 19.92
C GLU A 131 9.18 -7.56 19.37
N TRP A 132 7.91 -7.62 19.75
CA TRP A 132 6.86 -6.69 19.34
C TRP A 132 7.06 -5.30 19.95
N GLU A 133 7.55 -5.24 21.18
CA GLU A 133 7.91 -3.97 21.82
C GLU A 133 9.04 -3.27 21.07
N ASN A 134 10.07 -4.02 20.63
CA ASN A 134 11.20 -3.46 19.90
C ASN A 134 10.79 -2.87 18.55
N VAL A 135 9.86 -3.53 17.84
CA VAL A 135 9.30 -3.01 16.58
C VAL A 135 8.60 -1.67 16.81
N PHE A 136 7.79 -1.55 17.86
CA PHE A 136 7.13 -0.29 18.19
C PHE A 136 8.10 0.82 18.57
N LEU A 137 9.10 0.50 19.40
CA LEU A 137 10.13 1.45 19.81
C LEU A 137 10.98 1.92 18.63
N ALA A 138 11.30 1.03 17.68
CA ALA A 138 12.01 1.38 16.44
C ALA A 138 11.21 2.34 15.55
N CYS A 139 9.88 2.21 15.53
CA CYS A 139 8.98 3.18 14.90
C CYS A 139 8.70 4.41 15.78
N GLY A 140 9.39 4.55 16.91
CA GLY A 140 9.32 5.69 17.83
C GLY A 140 8.06 5.79 18.68
N ILE A 141 7.28 4.71 18.80
CA ILE A 141 6.12 4.65 19.71
C ILE A 141 6.64 4.35 21.11
N THR A 142 6.33 5.20 22.10
CA THR A 142 6.94 5.05 23.42
C THR A 142 6.30 3.93 24.24
N ARG A 143 7.03 3.46 25.27
CA ARG A 143 6.54 2.48 26.24
C ARG A 143 5.24 2.92 26.91
N GLU A 144 5.13 4.20 27.24
CA GLU A 144 3.93 4.77 27.85
C GLU A 144 2.72 4.74 26.91
N GLU A 145 2.94 4.99 25.61
CA GLU A 145 1.89 4.94 24.59
C GLU A 145 1.37 3.52 24.38
N ILE A 146 2.27 2.53 24.30
CA ILE A 146 1.92 1.10 24.22
C ILE A 146 1.15 0.70 25.48
N LYS A 147 1.64 1.11 26.66
CA LYS A 147 1.00 0.77 27.94
C LYS A 147 -0.42 1.32 28.05
N SER A 148 -0.66 2.50 27.50
CA SER A 148 -1.97 3.16 27.56
C SER A 148 -2.95 2.58 26.52
N ASN A 149 -2.46 2.00 25.43
CA ASN A 149 -3.26 1.49 24.32
C ASN A 149 -2.88 0.04 23.93
N LYS A 150 -2.74 -0.85 24.91
CA LYS A 150 -2.18 -2.20 24.70
C LYS A 150 -2.94 -3.02 23.67
N GLU A 151 -4.27 -3.00 23.72
CA GLU A 151 -5.11 -3.76 22.79
C GLU A 151 -4.95 -3.25 21.35
N ASP A 152 -4.93 -1.93 21.18
CA ASP A 152 -4.73 -1.30 19.87
C ASP A 152 -3.31 -1.55 19.33
N ALA A 153 -2.30 -1.55 20.22
CA ALA A 153 -0.94 -1.92 19.86
C ALA A 153 -0.86 -3.35 19.32
N ILE A 154 -1.45 -4.33 20.02
CA ILE A 154 -1.50 -5.71 19.53
C ILE A 154 -2.20 -5.78 18.17
N LYS A 155 -3.33 -5.09 18.00
CA LYS A 155 -4.07 -5.08 16.73
C LYS A 155 -3.30 -4.47 15.57
N VAL A 156 -2.58 -3.37 15.81
CA VAL A 156 -1.76 -2.72 14.79
C VAL A 156 -0.57 -3.58 14.38
N LEU A 157 0.01 -4.35 15.31
CA LEU A 157 1.07 -5.31 14.96
C LEU A 157 0.54 -6.51 14.18
N GLU A 158 -0.55 -7.14 14.67
CA GLU A 158 -1.25 -8.21 13.95
C GLU A 158 -1.57 -7.74 12.52
N PHE A 159 -2.04 -6.51 12.39
CA PHE A 159 -2.29 -5.87 11.11
C PHE A 159 -1.03 -5.78 10.24
N THR A 160 0.10 -5.27 10.75
CA THR A 160 1.32 -5.14 9.95
C THR A 160 1.98 -6.46 9.58
N GLN A 161 1.84 -7.49 10.42
CA GLN A 161 2.31 -8.83 10.08
C GLN A 161 1.53 -9.40 8.89
N ILE A 162 0.20 -9.22 8.88
CA ILE A 162 -0.63 -9.64 7.73
C ILE A 162 -0.20 -8.93 6.43
N PHE A 163 0.14 -7.64 6.48
CA PHE A 163 0.66 -6.92 5.30
C PHE A 163 2.01 -7.45 4.81
N GLN A 164 2.89 -7.90 5.72
CA GLN A 164 4.20 -8.46 5.36
C GLN A 164 4.10 -9.91 4.86
N ASP A 165 3.17 -10.68 5.42
CA ASP A 165 2.89 -12.04 4.98
C ASP A 165 2.25 -12.04 3.58
N ASP A 166 1.39 -11.08 3.23
CA ASP A 166 0.85 -10.96 1.86
C ASP A 166 1.91 -10.54 0.80
N GLU A 167 3.02 -9.89 1.22
CA GLU A 167 4.16 -9.62 0.32
C GLU A 167 5.10 -10.84 0.16
N THR A 168 5.02 -11.82 1.05
CA THR A 168 5.91 -13.01 1.06
C THR A 168 5.20 -14.33 0.74
N GLU A 169 3.88 -14.40 0.87
CA GLU A 169 2.99 -15.48 0.45
C GLU A 169 2.07 -15.01 -0.69
N GLU A 170 2.36 -15.45 -1.91
CA GLU A 170 1.44 -15.33 -3.04
C GLU A 170 0.08 -15.96 -2.67
N THR A 171 -0.98 -15.15 -2.66
CA THR A 171 -2.42 -15.53 -2.70
C THR A 171 -2.95 -16.39 -1.54
N GLN A 172 -3.22 -15.78 -0.38
CA GLN A 172 -4.24 -16.34 0.50
C GLN A 172 -5.63 -16.10 -0.10
N LYS A 173 -6.26 -17.20 -0.51
CA LYS A 173 -7.63 -17.29 -1.04
C LYS A 173 -8.58 -16.43 -0.20
N GLN A 174 -9.09 -15.34 -0.77
CA GLN A 174 -10.25 -14.68 -0.19
C GLN A 174 -11.37 -15.71 -0.09
N PRO A 175 -11.96 -15.96 1.10
CA PRO A 175 -13.10 -16.86 1.19
C PRO A 175 -14.24 -16.23 0.40
N LEU A 176 -14.55 -16.84 -0.75
CA LEU A 176 -15.78 -16.60 -1.48
C LEU A 176 -16.95 -16.84 -0.51
N PRO A 177 -18.03 -16.04 -0.56
CA PRO A 177 -19.28 -16.43 0.07
C PRO A 177 -19.64 -17.84 -0.42
N GLU A 178 -20.01 -18.74 0.50
CA GLU A 178 -20.27 -20.18 0.24
C GLU A 178 -21.34 -20.49 -0.85
N ASN A 179 -21.95 -19.47 -1.48
CA ASN A 179 -22.97 -19.62 -2.52
C ASN A 179 -22.63 -18.95 -3.87
N ASP A 180 -21.46 -18.33 -4.04
CA ASP A 180 -21.07 -17.86 -5.37
C ASP A 180 -20.54 -19.04 -6.18
N VAL A 181 -21.32 -19.43 -7.20
CA VAL A 181 -20.84 -20.35 -8.23
C VAL A 181 -19.54 -19.78 -8.78
N PRO A 182 -18.44 -20.57 -8.87
CA PRO A 182 -17.20 -20.07 -9.44
C PRO A 182 -17.44 -19.70 -10.91
N VAL A 183 -17.68 -18.40 -11.16
CA VAL A 183 -17.72 -17.87 -12.53
C VAL A 183 -16.35 -18.11 -13.13
N LEU A 184 -16.32 -18.92 -14.19
CA LEU A 184 -15.11 -19.27 -14.91
C LEU A 184 -14.56 -18.02 -15.58
N LEU A 185 -13.23 -17.82 -15.57
CA LEU A 185 -12.56 -16.71 -16.26
C LEU A 185 -13.07 -16.57 -17.71
N LYS A 186 -13.29 -17.70 -18.39
CA LYS A 186 -13.83 -17.80 -19.76
C LYS A 186 -15.17 -17.08 -19.98
N GLU A 187 -16.00 -16.96 -18.94
CA GLU A 187 -17.28 -16.25 -19.03
C GLU A 187 -17.13 -14.72 -18.97
N LEU A 188 -15.97 -14.24 -18.51
CA LEU A 188 -15.65 -12.81 -18.38
C LEU A 188 -14.87 -12.28 -19.59
N ILE A 189 -14.33 -13.18 -20.43
CA ILE A 189 -13.54 -12.83 -21.61
C ILE A 189 -14.45 -12.45 -22.76
N THR A 190 -14.28 -11.23 -23.26
CA THR A 190 -14.81 -10.77 -24.54
C THR A 190 -14.06 -11.47 -25.68
N SER A 191 -14.81 -11.95 -26.68
CA SER A 191 -14.21 -12.56 -27.87
C SER A 191 -13.46 -11.53 -28.72
N GLY A 192 -12.21 -11.83 -29.07
CA GLY A 192 -11.40 -11.02 -29.97
C GLY A 192 -9.93 -11.00 -29.59
N ASP A 193 -9.07 -10.68 -30.56
CA ASP A 193 -7.64 -10.51 -30.35
C ASP A 193 -7.34 -9.03 -30.03
N PRO A 194 -6.84 -8.69 -28.82
CA PRO A 194 -6.57 -7.32 -28.44
C PRO A 194 -5.56 -6.63 -29.37
N THR A 195 -4.61 -7.35 -29.96
CA THR A 195 -3.60 -6.79 -30.88
C THR A 195 -4.15 -6.41 -32.24
N MET A 196 -5.33 -6.93 -32.59
CA MET A 196 -6.06 -6.56 -33.81
C MET A 196 -7.10 -5.47 -33.53
N LEU A 197 -7.75 -5.54 -32.36
CA LEU A 197 -8.78 -4.61 -31.94
C LEU A 197 -8.23 -3.25 -31.50
N TYR A 198 -6.99 -3.20 -31.02
CA TYR A 198 -6.34 -1.97 -30.57
C TYR A 198 -4.94 -1.84 -31.17
N LYS A 199 -4.45 -0.60 -31.24
CA LYS A 199 -3.16 -0.24 -31.84
C LYS A 199 -2.44 0.83 -31.03
N ASP A 200 -1.16 1.04 -31.36
CA ASP A 200 -0.32 2.13 -30.83
C ASP A 200 -0.19 2.13 -29.30
N TYR A 201 0.17 0.98 -28.72
CA TYR A 201 0.34 0.80 -27.28
C TYR A 201 1.56 1.59 -26.75
N VAL A 202 1.30 2.55 -25.87
CA VAL A 202 2.32 3.35 -25.17
C VAL A 202 2.18 3.13 -23.66
N PRO A 203 3.21 2.67 -22.94
CA PRO A 203 3.11 2.47 -21.50
C PRO A 203 2.90 3.82 -20.78
N ILE A 204 1.93 3.88 -19.87
CA ILE A 204 1.57 5.09 -19.09
C ILE A 204 1.66 4.89 -17.58
N GLY A 205 1.76 3.64 -17.11
CA GLY A 205 1.93 3.34 -15.69
C GLY A 205 2.20 1.86 -15.45
N GLU A 206 2.82 1.55 -14.32
CA GLU A 206 3.05 0.18 -13.85
C GLU A 206 2.57 0.11 -12.40
N GLY A 207 1.66 -0.81 -12.12
CA GLY A 207 1.14 -1.06 -10.78
C GLY A 207 1.35 -2.51 -10.36
N MET A 208 1.00 -2.82 -9.11
CA MET A 208 1.14 -4.17 -8.54
C MET A 208 0.43 -5.27 -9.35
N SER A 209 -0.63 -4.90 -10.07
CA SER A 209 -1.43 -5.82 -10.90
C SER A 209 -0.97 -5.90 -12.37
N GLY A 210 -0.01 -5.08 -12.81
CA GLY A 210 0.52 -5.11 -14.17
C GLY A 210 0.75 -3.73 -14.78
N VAL A 211 1.02 -3.72 -16.09
CA VAL A 211 1.35 -2.51 -16.85
C VAL A 211 0.10 -1.95 -17.53
N VAL A 212 -0.08 -0.63 -17.46
CA VAL A 212 -1.16 0.09 -18.14
C VAL A 212 -0.60 0.82 -19.35
N PHE A 213 -1.27 0.67 -20.49
CA PHE A 213 -0.92 1.29 -21.75
C PHE A 213 -2.02 2.27 -22.19
N HIS A 214 -1.65 3.41 -22.75
CA HIS A 214 -2.51 4.19 -23.63
C HIS A 214 -2.48 3.58 -25.04
N CYS A 215 -3.65 3.40 -25.66
CA CYS A 215 -3.78 2.83 -27.00
C CYS A 215 -5.06 3.35 -27.67
N TYR A 216 -5.28 2.98 -28.93
CA TYR A 216 -6.47 3.38 -29.68
C TYR A 216 -7.24 2.15 -30.17
N GLU A 217 -8.56 2.19 -30.08
CA GLU A 217 -9.41 1.22 -30.75
C GLU A 217 -9.23 1.34 -32.28
N THR A 218 -8.88 0.24 -32.95
CA THR A 218 -8.53 0.24 -34.38
C THR A 218 -9.68 0.72 -35.25
N SER A 219 -10.93 0.40 -34.90
CA SER A 219 -12.12 0.66 -35.70
C SER A 219 -12.62 2.11 -35.61
N THR A 220 -12.54 2.72 -34.43
CA THR A 220 -13.10 4.06 -34.15
C THR A 220 -12.03 5.12 -33.92
N ASN A 221 -10.78 4.71 -33.71
CA ASN A 221 -9.67 5.57 -33.28
C ASN A 221 -9.93 6.28 -31.94
N LYS A 222 -10.80 5.71 -31.09
CA LYS A 222 -11.05 6.17 -29.73
C LYS A 222 -9.90 5.80 -28.81
N GLU A 223 -9.48 6.73 -27.96
CA GLU A 223 -8.47 6.51 -26.92
C GLU A 223 -8.96 5.54 -25.84
N VAL A 224 -8.06 4.65 -25.40
CA VAL A 224 -8.32 3.56 -24.45
C VAL A 224 -7.12 3.37 -23.53
N ALA A 225 -7.38 3.18 -22.24
CA ALA A 225 -6.41 2.62 -21.31
C ALA A 225 -6.52 1.10 -21.34
N MET A 226 -5.39 0.41 -21.50
CA MET A 226 -5.31 -1.05 -21.51
C MET A 226 -4.43 -1.53 -20.38
N LYS A 227 -5.02 -2.20 -19.39
CA LYS A 227 -4.27 -2.85 -18.31
C LYS A 227 -3.93 -4.28 -18.72
N LYS A 228 -2.64 -4.59 -18.78
CA LYS A 228 -2.09 -5.92 -19.12
C LYS A 228 -1.66 -6.64 -17.85
N VAL A 229 -2.31 -7.76 -17.55
CA VAL A 229 -2.13 -8.54 -16.31
C VAL A 229 -1.67 -9.95 -16.67
N LEU A 230 -0.62 -10.46 -16.01
CA LEU A 230 -0.15 -11.83 -16.21
C LEU A 230 -1.12 -12.83 -15.55
N ILE A 231 -1.47 -13.89 -16.26
CA ILE A 231 -2.23 -15.03 -15.72
C ILE A 231 -1.22 -15.98 -15.04
N LYS A 232 -1.10 -15.92 -13.72
CA LYS A 232 -0.26 -16.84 -12.93
C LYS A 232 -1.09 -18.05 -12.46
N ASN A 233 -0.62 -19.28 -12.71
CA ASN A 233 -1.09 -20.54 -12.12
C ASN A 233 -2.63 -20.69 -11.97
N ASP A 234 -3.42 -20.33 -13.01
CA ASP A 234 -4.90 -20.32 -13.01
C ASP A 234 -5.57 -19.40 -11.96
N SER A 235 -4.80 -18.59 -11.22
CA SER A 235 -5.30 -17.66 -10.22
C SER A 235 -5.14 -16.21 -10.70
N VAL A 236 -6.14 -15.74 -11.46
CA VAL A 236 -6.35 -14.31 -11.69
C VAL A 236 -7.35 -13.81 -10.66
N ASN A 237 -7.14 -12.61 -10.13
CA ASN A 237 -8.20 -11.88 -9.41
C ASN A 237 -9.33 -11.48 -10.38
N VAL A 238 -10.20 -12.44 -10.72
CA VAL A 238 -11.38 -12.23 -11.56
C VAL A 238 -12.43 -11.33 -10.92
N GLN A 239 -12.29 -11.04 -9.62
CA GLN A 239 -13.25 -10.22 -8.89
C GLN A 239 -13.21 -8.76 -9.34
N GLU A 240 -12.03 -8.21 -9.65
CA GLU A 240 -11.88 -6.87 -10.22
C GLU A 240 -12.70 -6.74 -11.51
N ILE A 241 -12.52 -7.69 -12.44
CA ILE A 241 -13.20 -7.71 -13.74
C ILE A 241 -14.73 -7.84 -13.56
N LYS A 242 -15.18 -8.76 -12.70
CA LYS A 242 -16.62 -8.96 -12.40
C LYS A 242 -17.26 -7.70 -11.84
N ILE A 243 -16.56 -7.03 -10.92
CA ILE A 243 -17.04 -5.80 -10.32
C ILE A 243 -17.14 -4.74 -11.42
N MET A 244 -16.05 -4.47 -12.15
CA MET A 244 -16.02 -3.45 -13.20
C MET A 244 -17.09 -3.64 -14.28
N GLN A 245 -17.33 -4.87 -14.75
CA GLN A 245 -18.34 -5.21 -15.76
C GLN A 245 -19.78 -4.82 -15.36
N THR A 246 -20.05 -4.71 -14.07
CA THR A 246 -21.39 -4.42 -13.54
C THR A 246 -21.54 -2.97 -13.09
N LEU A 247 -20.51 -2.15 -13.24
CA LEU A 247 -20.53 -0.73 -12.90
C LEU A 247 -20.77 0.10 -14.16
N ASN A 248 -21.76 1.00 -14.09
CA ASN A 248 -22.03 1.95 -15.16
C ASN A 248 -22.54 3.26 -14.55
N GLN A 249 -21.60 4.14 -14.20
CA GLN A 249 -21.89 5.44 -13.61
C GLN A 249 -20.81 6.45 -14.05
N ARG A 250 -21.22 7.71 -14.26
CA ARG A 250 -20.39 8.75 -14.90
C ARG A 250 -19.08 9.11 -14.17
N ASN A 251 -19.02 8.90 -12.86
CA ASN A 251 -17.90 9.14 -11.95
C ASN A 251 -17.10 7.87 -11.63
N ILE A 252 -17.34 6.78 -12.36
CA ILE A 252 -16.52 5.57 -12.31
C ILE A 252 -15.89 5.37 -13.69
N VAL A 253 -14.61 4.99 -13.72
CA VAL A 253 -13.91 4.70 -14.98
C VAL A 253 -14.67 3.62 -15.75
N GLY A 254 -15.03 3.93 -17.00
CA GLY A 254 -15.82 3.03 -17.84
C GLY A 254 -15.06 1.75 -18.19
N TYR A 255 -15.68 0.59 -17.97
CA TYR A 255 -15.21 -0.70 -18.48
C TYR A 255 -15.60 -0.86 -19.96
N LEU A 256 -14.65 -1.25 -20.81
CA LEU A 256 -14.88 -1.44 -22.26
C LEU A 256 -14.82 -2.91 -22.69
N GLY A 257 -13.98 -3.73 -22.04
CA GLY A 257 -13.85 -5.15 -22.36
C GLY A 257 -12.68 -5.82 -21.66
N CYS A 258 -12.63 -7.15 -21.70
CA CYS A 258 -11.51 -7.94 -21.20
C CYS A 258 -11.18 -9.02 -22.23
N TYR A 259 -9.92 -9.16 -22.60
CA TYR A 259 -9.47 -10.09 -23.64
C TYR A 259 -8.33 -10.94 -23.09
N GLU A 260 -8.20 -12.17 -23.58
CA GLU A 260 -7.12 -13.09 -23.22
C GLU A 260 -6.21 -13.32 -24.43
N LEU A 261 -4.91 -13.12 -24.26
CA LEU A 261 -3.91 -13.42 -25.28
C LEU A 261 -2.56 -13.77 -24.63
N ASP A 262 -1.92 -14.85 -25.07
CA ASP A 262 -0.57 -15.27 -24.66
C ASP A 262 -0.35 -15.33 -23.13
N ASN A 263 -1.32 -15.87 -22.38
CA ASN A 263 -1.33 -15.90 -20.91
C ASN A 263 -1.39 -14.52 -20.23
N TYR A 264 -1.90 -13.51 -20.93
CA TYR A 264 -2.20 -12.21 -20.36
C TYR A 264 -3.68 -11.88 -20.51
N LEU A 265 -4.20 -11.18 -19.50
CA LEU A 265 -5.46 -10.46 -19.62
C LEU A 265 -5.20 -9.02 -20.02
N TYR A 266 -6.00 -8.55 -20.95
CA TYR A 266 -6.03 -7.21 -21.49
C TYR A 266 -7.37 -6.59 -21.11
N ILE A 267 -7.37 -5.71 -20.12
CA ILE A 267 -8.57 -5.05 -19.63
C ILE A 267 -8.63 -3.65 -20.25
N ALA A 268 -9.56 -3.46 -21.18
CA ALA A 268 -9.81 -2.19 -21.85
C ALA A 268 -10.73 -1.33 -20.98
N MET A 269 -10.31 -0.11 -20.69
CA MET A 269 -11.02 0.86 -19.89
C MET A 269 -10.97 2.26 -20.52
N GLU A 270 -11.87 3.12 -20.08
CA GLU A 270 -11.88 4.53 -20.46
C GLU A 270 -10.54 5.18 -20.13
N TYR A 271 -9.98 5.92 -21.09
CA TYR A 271 -8.76 6.67 -20.90
C TYR A 271 -9.02 8.04 -20.26
N MET A 272 -8.20 8.39 -19.26
CA MET A 272 -8.27 9.63 -18.49
C MET A 272 -6.96 10.40 -18.68
N ASP A 273 -6.98 11.44 -19.50
CA ASP A 273 -5.79 12.07 -20.09
C ASP A 273 -5.11 13.15 -19.22
N ARG A 274 -5.46 13.25 -17.93
CA ARG A 274 -4.83 14.15 -16.96
C ARG A 274 -4.29 13.43 -15.72
N ASN A 275 -4.01 12.13 -15.87
CA ASN A 275 -3.45 11.27 -14.83
C ASN A 275 -4.33 11.23 -13.57
N ASN A 276 -3.79 10.76 -12.45
CA ASN A 276 -4.46 10.73 -11.16
C ASN A 276 -4.34 12.07 -10.40
N LEU A 277 -5.12 12.20 -9.33
CA LEU A 277 -5.14 13.38 -8.47
C LEU A 277 -3.80 13.59 -7.75
N THR A 278 -3.07 12.52 -7.40
CA THR A 278 -1.73 12.61 -6.79
C THR A 278 -0.76 13.38 -7.68
N ALA A 279 -0.74 13.08 -8.98
CA ALA A 279 0.11 13.79 -9.95
C ALA A 279 -0.22 15.28 -10.05
N MET A 280 -1.44 15.70 -9.73
CA MET A 280 -1.79 17.11 -9.60
C MET A 280 -1.24 17.70 -8.29
N LEU A 281 -1.32 16.96 -7.18
CA LEU A 281 -0.84 17.40 -5.87
C LEU A 281 0.69 17.50 -5.81
N ASP A 282 1.43 16.81 -6.68
CA ASP A 282 2.89 16.96 -6.83
C ASP A 282 3.33 18.41 -7.16
N PHE A 283 2.41 19.25 -7.65
CA PHE A 283 2.66 20.68 -7.91
C PHE A 283 2.32 21.60 -6.72
N PHE A 284 2.05 21.03 -5.55
CA PHE A 284 1.84 21.79 -4.32
C PHE A 284 3.20 22.25 -3.73
N PRO A 285 3.30 23.47 -3.16
CA PRO A 285 2.25 24.46 -2.92
C PRO A 285 2.00 25.45 -4.06
N GLU A 286 2.76 25.39 -5.15
CA GLU A 286 2.67 26.34 -6.27
C GLU A 286 1.27 26.36 -6.91
N PHE A 287 0.62 25.20 -6.97
CA PHE A 287 -0.73 25.02 -7.47
C PHE A 287 -1.63 24.34 -6.43
N SER A 288 -2.11 25.15 -5.47
CA SER A 288 -3.07 24.67 -4.47
C SER A 288 -4.51 24.65 -4.99
N LEU A 289 -5.26 23.63 -4.58
CA LEU A 289 -6.69 23.53 -4.83
C LEU A 289 -7.44 24.52 -3.92
N SER A 290 -8.33 25.33 -4.50
CA SER A 290 -9.27 26.12 -3.72
C SER A 290 -10.31 25.21 -3.06
N GLU A 291 -10.96 25.65 -1.99
CA GLU A 291 -12.07 24.90 -1.37
C GLU A 291 -13.18 24.53 -2.37
N ARG A 292 -13.40 25.36 -3.41
CA ARG A 292 -14.36 25.08 -4.49
C ARG A 292 -13.91 23.92 -5.38
N HIS A 293 -12.60 23.83 -5.66
CA HIS A 293 -12.02 22.71 -6.40
C HIS A 293 -12.06 21.43 -5.56
N ILE A 294 -11.69 21.51 -4.28
CA ILE A 294 -11.76 20.37 -3.34
C ILE A 294 -13.20 19.86 -3.23
N ALA A 295 -14.17 20.75 -3.00
CA ALA A 295 -15.59 20.40 -2.94
C ALA A 295 -16.08 19.72 -4.23
N TYR A 296 -15.61 20.15 -5.41
CA TYR A 296 -15.95 19.51 -6.68
C TYR A 296 -15.40 18.08 -6.79
N VAL A 297 -14.12 17.87 -6.46
CA VAL A 297 -13.50 16.53 -6.47
C VAL A 297 -14.19 15.60 -5.46
N VAL A 298 -14.47 16.10 -4.25
CA VAL A 298 -15.19 15.36 -3.20
C VAL A 298 -16.61 15.02 -3.66
N HIS A 299 -17.31 15.96 -4.32
CA HIS A 299 -18.65 15.74 -4.85
C HIS A 299 -18.70 14.61 -5.88
N GLU A 300 -17.83 14.67 -6.89
CA GLU A 300 -17.79 13.63 -7.93
C GLU A 300 -17.37 12.27 -7.36
N SER A 301 -16.46 12.25 -6.38
CA SER A 301 -16.05 11.03 -5.67
C SER A 301 -17.16 10.45 -4.80
N ASN A 302 -17.90 11.29 -4.06
CA ASN A 302 -19.06 10.86 -3.27
C ASN A 302 -20.17 10.29 -4.15
N ALA A 303 -20.38 10.84 -5.35
CA ALA A 303 -21.34 10.31 -6.32
C ALA A 303 -20.98 8.88 -6.79
N ALA A 304 -19.68 8.60 -7.00
CA ALA A 304 -19.20 7.25 -7.31
C ALA A 304 -19.42 6.29 -6.12
N LEU A 305 -19.06 6.73 -4.91
CA LEU A 305 -19.23 5.94 -3.68
C LEU A 305 -20.71 5.65 -3.39
N LYS A 306 -21.58 6.64 -3.52
CA LYS A 306 -23.03 6.50 -3.38
C LYS A 306 -23.58 5.41 -4.28
N TYR A 307 -23.16 5.40 -5.55
CA TYR A 307 -23.54 4.35 -6.50
C TYR A 307 -23.04 2.98 -6.05
N LEU A 308 -21.76 2.83 -5.69
CA LEU A 308 -21.19 1.57 -5.20
C LEU A 308 -21.89 1.06 -3.94
N HIS A 309 -22.13 1.94 -2.97
CA HIS A 309 -22.77 1.62 -1.70
C HIS A 309 -24.23 1.20 -1.90
N SER A 310 -24.94 1.79 -2.88
CA SER A 310 -26.29 1.35 -3.26
C SER A 310 -26.30 -0.09 -3.79
N LEU A 311 -25.23 -0.50 -4.46
CA LEU A 311 -24.99 -1.88 -4.90
C LEU A 311 -24.41 -2.77 -3.79
N HIS A 312 -24.32 -2.27 -2.56
CA HIS A 312 -23.74 -2.96 -1.40
C HIS A 312 -22.28 -3.36 -1.64
N ARG A 313 -21.50 -2.52 -2.31
CA ARG A 313 -20.06 -2.71 -2.54
C ARG A 313 -19.25 -1.72 -1.72
N ILE A 314 -18.06 -2.15 -1.30
CA ILE A 314 -17.08 -1.31 -0.62
C ILE A 314 -15.84 -1.22 -1.50
N HIS A 315 -15.32 -0.01 -1.72
CA HIS A 315 -14.14 0.21 -2.54
C HIS A 315 -12.87 -0.26 -1.84
N ARG A 316 -12.67 0.19 -0.58
CA ARG A 316 -11.55 -0.13 0.33
C ARG A 316 -10.18 0.50 0.01
N ASP A 317 -10.09 1.28 -1.07
CA ASP A 317 -8.85 1.99 -1.46
C ASP A 317 -9.14 3.39 -2.00
N ILE A 318 -9.91 4.19 -1.27
CA ILE A 318 -10.14 5.59 -1.67
C ILE A 318 -8.92 6.43 -1.28
N LYS A 319 -8.26 7.00 -2.28
CA LYS A 319 -7.06 7.85 -2.17
C LYS A 319 -6.87 8.61 -3.48
N SER A 320 -6.01 9.64 -3.46
CA SER A 320 -5.72 10.46 -4.63
C SER A 320 -5.20 9.66 -5.84
N ASP A 321 -4.46 8.56 -5.63
CA ASP A 321 -3.92 7.73 -6.71
C ASP A 321 -5.01 7.08 -7.57
N ASN A 322 -6.17 6.82 -6.96
CA ASN A 322 -7.31 6.13 -7.57
C ASN A 322 -8.39 7.08 -8.08
N ILE A 323 -8.14 8.40 -8.03
CA ILE A 323 -9.01 9.41 -8.62
C ILE A 323 -8.38 9.90 -9.92
N LEU A 324 -8.96 9.54 -11.06
CA LEU A 324 -8.47 9.91 -12.38
C LEU A 324 -9.18 11.15 -12.92
N LEU A 325 -8.42 11.95 -13.67
CA LEU A 325 -8.83 13.24 -14.21
C LEU A 325 -8.70 13.27 -15.74
N ASN A 326 -9.48 14.13 -16.40
CA ASN A 326 -9.29 14.41 -17.83
C ASN A 326 -9.43 15.89 -18.19
N HIS A 327 -9.08 16.25 -19.42
CA HIS A 327 -9.08 17.63 -19.92
C HIS A 327 -10.46 18.32 -19.89
N ARG A 328 -11.54 17.55 -19.76
CA ARG A 328 -12.91 18.07 -19.65
C ARG A 328 -13.31 18.37 -18.20
N GLY A 329 -12.40 18.17 -17.23
CA GLY A 329 -12.70 18.33 -15.81
C GLY A 329 -13.52 17.19 -15.21
N GLU A 330 -13.59 16.03 -15.88
CA GLU A 330 -14.25 14.85 -15.31
C GLU A 330 -13.36 14.21 -14.26
N VAL A 331 -13.95 13.87 -13.12
CA VAL A 331 -13.32 13.20 -11.98
C VAL A 331 -13.96 11.83 -11.85
N LYS A 332 -13.14 10.77 -11.91
CA LYS A 332 -13.61 9.39 -11.88
C LYS A 332 -12.81 8.50 -10.95
N LEU A 333 -13.52 7.68 -10.19
CA LEU A 333 -12.97 6.64 -9.36
C LEU A 333 -12.50 5.45 -10.20
N ALA A 334 -11.30 4.98 -9.92
CA ALA A 334 -10.61 3.87 -10.57
C ALA A 334 -10.12 2.84 -9.55
N ASP A 335 -9.55 1.75 -10.08
CA ASP A 335 -8.92 0.63 -9.35
C ASP A 335 -9.82 -0.12 -8.34
N PHE A 336 -10.47 -1.18 -8.84
CA PHE A 336 -11.32 -2.07 -8.06
C PHE A 336 -10.60 -3.34 -7.61
N GLY A 337 -9.26 -3.39 -7.69
CA GLY A 337 -8.45 -4.59 -7.43
C GLY A 337 -8.67 -5.21 -6.06
N ILE A 338 -9.01 -4.38 -5.07
CA ILE A 338 -9.37 -4.82 -3.71
C ILE A 338 -10.83 -4.55 -3.35
N SER A 339 -11.72 -4.27 -4.30
CA SER A 339 -13.15 -4.05 -4.01
C SER A 339 -13.90 -5.35 -3.66
N VAL A 340 -14.94 -5.26 -2.82
CA VAL A 340 -15.75 -6.42 -2.39
C VAL A 340 -17.25 -6.16 -2.43
N GLN A 341 -18.02 -7.22 -2.70
CA GLN A 341 -19.47 -7.26 -2.60
C GLN A 341 -19.91 -7.70 -1.18
N LEU A 342 -20.76 -6.91 -0.53
CA LEU A 342 -21.44 -7.31 0.70
C LEU A 342 -22.67 -8.17 0.37
N THR A 343 -23.00 -9.11 1.25
CA THR A 343 -24.16 -10.01 1.07
C THR A 343 -25.17 -9.85 2.21
N LYS A 344 -26.42 -10.23 1.99
CA LYS A 344 -27.47 -10.20 3.04
C LYS A 344 -27.17 -11.08 4.26
N ARG A 345 -26.31 -12.09 4.13
CA ARG A 345 -25.86 -12.97 5.23
C ARG A 345 -24.61 -12.46 5.94
N LYS A 346 -23.78 -11.65 5.27
CA LYS A 346 -22.57 -11.02 5.81
C LYS A 346 -22.49 -9.57 5.32
N SER A 347 -23.12 -8.67 6.08
CA SER A 347 -23.19 -7.24 5.80
C SER A 347 -21.95 -6.46 6.26
N LYS A 348 -21.00 -7.13 6.92
CA LYS A 348 -19.73 -6.56 7.39
C LYS A 348 -18.54 -7.44 7.03
N ARG A 349 -17.36 -6.85 6.88
CA ARG A 349 -16.11 -7.53 6.53
C ARG A 349 -15.07 -7.40 7.64
N ASN A 350 -14.13 -8.33 7.66
CA ASN A 350 -13.02 -8.40 8.63
C ASN A 350 -11.65 -8.62 7.94
N THR A 351 -11.58 -8.54 6.61
CA THR A 351 -10.34 -8.74 5.83
C THR A 351 -9.49 -7.48 5.81
N VAL A 352 -8.17 -7.62 5.93
CA VAL A 352 -7.20 -6.52 6.05
C VAL A 352 -6.63 -6.17 4.66
N VAL A 353 -6.96 -4.99 4.12
CA VAL A 353 -6.44 -4.48 2.83
C VAL A 353 -6.52 -2.95 2.81
N GLY A 354 -5.69 -2.27 1.99
CA GLY A 354 -5.75 -0.82 1.74
C GLY A 354 -4.39 -0.13 1.94
N THR A 355 -4.34 1.18 1.66
CA THR A 355 -3.12 1.98 1.81
C THR A 355 -3.05 2.62 3.22
N PRO A 356 -2.05 2.32 4.07
CA PRO A 356 -2.06 2.57 5.52
C PRO A 356 -2.56 3.94 5.99
N TYR A 357 -2.18 5.03 5.32
CA TYR A 357 -2.49 6.40 5.72
C TYR A 357 -3.96 6.80 5.50
N TRP A 358 -4.69 6.10 4.62
CA TRP A 358 -6.10 6.37 4.32
C TRP A 358 -7.06 5.44 5.08
N MET A 359 -6.54 4.51 5.89
CA MET A 359 -7.34 3.43 6.47
C MET A 359 -8.10 3.89 7.72
N ALA A 360 -9.35 3.43 7.83
CA ALA A 360 -10.20 3.73 8.98
C ALA A 360 -9.74 2.97 10.24
N PRO A 361 -9.89 3.57 11.44
CA PRO A 361 -9.45 2.95 12.71
C PRO A 361 -10.04 1.56 12.94
N GLU A 362 -11.29 1.33 12.55
CA GLU A 362 -11.96 0.04 12.69
C GLU A 362 -11.36 -1.06 11.81
N VAL A 363 -10.82 -0.71 10.64
CA VAL A 363 -10.11 -1.66 9.75
C VAL A 363 -8.78 -2.04 10.38
N ILE A 364 -8.03 -1.04 10.86
CA ILE A 364 -6.73 -1.23 11.53
C ILE A 364 -6.88 -2.09 12.78
N LYS A 365 -7.98 -1.91 13.53
CA LYS A 365 -8.30 -2.69 14.74
C LYS A 365 -8.88 -4.08 14.44
N GLY A 366 -8.97 -4.49 13.18
CA GLY A 366 -9.53 -5.79 12.78
C GLY A 366 -11.01 -5.96 13.17
N LYS A 367 -11.76 -4.86 13.31
CA LYS A 367 -13.20 -4.90 13.63
C LYS A 367 -14.02 -5.10 12.36
N ASP A 368 -15.24 -5.60 12.54
CA ASP A 368 -16.21 -5.69 11.45
C ASP A 368 -16.55 -4.30 10.91
N TYR A 369 -16.38 -4.11 9.60
CA TYR A 369 -16.57 -2.82 8.93
C TYR A 369 -17.57 -2.89 7.77
N GLY A 370 -18.11 -1.73 7.37
CA GLY A 370 -19.07 -1.55 6.29
C GLY A 370 -18.62 -0.49 5.28
N THR A 371 -19.57 0.09 4.56
CA THR A 371 -19.33 1.14 3.55
C THR A 371 -18.75 2.44 4.11
N ASN A 372 -18.95 2.70 5.40
CA ASN A 372 -18.45 3.87 6.11
C ASN A 372 -16.92 4.00 6.13
N ILE A 373 -16.16 2.93 5.87
CA ILE A 373 -14.69 3.06 5.76
C ILE A 373 -14.29 3.90 4.54
N ASP A 374 -15.06 3.82 3.45
CA ASP A 374 -14.79 4.63 2.25
C ASP A 374 -15.03 6.12 2.57
N ILE A 375 -15.95 6.44 3.49
CA ILE A 375 -16.20 7.81 3.96
C ILE A 375 -15.03 8.34 4.77
N TRP A 376 -14.41 7.52 5.61
CA TRP A 376 -13.18 7.90 6.31
C TRP A 376 -12.07 8.22 5.31
N SER A 377 -11.83 7.30 4.37
CA SER A 377 -10.80 7.46 3.34
C SER A 377 -11.06 8.68 2.43
N LEU A 378 -12.33 9.00 2.13
CA LEU A 378 -12.72 10.24 1.47
C LEU A 378 -12.34 11.49 2.30
N GLY A 379 -12.53 11.44 3.61
CA GLY A 379 -12.09 12.48 4.54
C GLY A 379 -10.56 12.67 4.54
N ILE A 380 -9.80 11.58 4.50
CA ILE A 380 -8.33 11.62 4.36
C ILE A 380 -7.93 12.22 3.01
N MET A 381 -8.57 11.83 1.92
CA MET A 381 -8.32 12.40 0.59
C MET A 381 -8.66 13.91 0.53
N CYS A 382 -9.69 14.35 1.26
CA CYS A 382 -9.99 15.77 1.42
C CYS A 382 -8.84 16.49 2.15
N ARG A 383 -8.33 15.91 3.25
CA ARG A 383 -7.16 16.43 3.96
C ARG A 383 -5.91 16.49 3.10
N GLU A 384 -5.69 15.46 2.29
CA GLU A 384 -4.60 15.38 1.35
C GLU A 384 -4.66 16.52 0.31
N MET A 385 -5.83 16.84 -0.24
CA MET A 385 -5.98 17.99 -1.14
C MET A 385 -5.76 19.35 -0.45
N MET A 386 -6.01 19.44 0.86
CA MET A 386 -5.80 20.66 1.65
C MET A 386 -4.32 20.90 1.98
N GLU A 387 -3.55 19.84 2.22
CA GLU A 387 -2.18 19.97 2.73
C GLU A 387 -1.11 19.47 1.74
N GLY A 388 -1.53 18.98 0.58
CA GLY A 388 -0.69 18.38 -0.46
C GLY A 388 -0.32 16.91 -0.18
N VAL A 389 -0.44 16.47 1.07
CA VAL A 389 -0.09 15.12 1.52
C VAL A 389 -1.09 14.61 2.57
N PRO A 390 -1.29 13.29 2.70
CA PRO A 390 -2.17 12.75 3.73
C PRO A 390 -1.56 12.96 5.14
N PRO A 391 -2.39 12.96 6.20
CA PRO A 391 -1.92 13.05 7.57
C PRO A 391 -0.94 11.91 7.91
N TYR A 392 0.07 12.23 8.72
CA TYR A 392 1.11 11.29 9.18
C TYR A 392 2.01 10.70 8.09
N ILE A 393 2.06 11.26 6.88
CA ILE A 393 2.91 10.74 5.80
C ILE A 393 4.40 10.65 6.18
N ASP A 394 4.89 11.55 7.05
CA ASP A 394 6.28 11.57 7.53
C ASP A 394 6.56 10.49 8.60
N ASP A 395 5.51 9.90 9.17
CA ASP A 395 5.65 8.79 10.10
C ASP A 395 5.80 7.47 9.32
N PRO A 396 6.63 6.52 9.83
CA PRO A 396 6.62 5.16 9.32
C PRO A 396 5.21 4.54 9.36
N PRO A 397 4.82 3.67 8.42
CA PRO A 397 3.45 3.16 8.33
C PRO A 397 2.89 2.60 9.63
N LEU A 398 3.66 1.77 10.35
CA LEU A 398 3.25 1.24 11.66
C LEU A 398 2.93 2.34 12.68
N ARG A 399 3.74 3.40 12.71
CA ARG A 399 3.53 4.56 13.59
C ARG A 399 2.28 5.34 13.21
N ALA A 400 2.06 5.56 11.91
CA ALA A 400 0.86 6.22 11.41
C ALA A 400 -0.39 5.42 11.78
N LEU A 401 -0.41 4.11 11.50
CA LEU A 401 -1.51 3.21 11.85
C LEU A 401 -1.83 3.19 13.34
N PHE A 402 -0.80 3.19 14.19
CA PHE A 402 -0.97 3.29 15.63
C PHE A 402 -1.58 4.63 16.04
N LYS A 403 -1.11 5.76 15.48
CA LYS A 403 -1.70 7.08 15.76
C LYS A 403 -3.14 7.17 15.28
N ILE A 404 -3.44 6.73 14.06
CA ILE A 404 -4.80 6.71 13.49
C ILE A 404 -5.73 5.90 14.39
N SER A 405 -5.31 4.72 14.82
CA SER A 405 -6.13 3.82 15.64
C SER A 405 -6.28 4.26 17.10
N THR A 406 -5.39 5.10 17.64
CA THR A 406 -5.44 5.49 19.07
C THR A 406 -5.82 6.94 19.30
N LYS A 407 -5.34 7.85 18.47
CA LYS A 407 -5.51 9.32 18.59
C LYS A 407 -6.44 9.90 17.53
N GLY A 408 -6.68 9.17 16.43
CA GLY A 408 -7.38 9.71 15.26
C GLY A 408 -6.46 10.56 14.40
N ILE A 409 -7.05 11.51 13.67
CA ILE A 409 -6.34 12.40 12.74
C ILE A 409 -6.10 13.76 13.41
N PRO A 410 -4.92 14.39 13.24
CA PRO A 410 -4.66 15.68 13.87
C PRO A 410 -5.42 16.79 13.14
N PRO A 411 -5.64 17.96 13.77
CA PRO A 411 -6.19 19.13 13.10
C PRO A 411 -5.36 19.55 11.87
N VAL A 412 -5.96 20.38 11.02
CA VAL A 412 -5.26 20.97 9.86
C VAL A 412 -4.11 21.84 10.37
N GLN A 413 -2.92 21.66 9.81
CA GLN A 413 -1.70 22.32 10.25
C GLN A 413 -1.42 23.60 9.46
N TYR A 414 -1.82 23.63 8.18
CA TYR A 414 -1.48 24.69 7.24
C TYR A 414 -2.70 25.15 6.45
N GLY A 415 -2.71 26.42 6.03
CA GLY A 415 -3.76 27.00 5.21
C GLY A 415 -4.88 27.67 6.01
N ASP A 416 -5.50 28.69 5.40
CA ASP A 416 -6.63 29.44 5.97
C ASP A 416 -7.95 28.87 5.42
N TYR A 417 -8.40 27.76 6.03
CA TYR A 417 -9.62 27.05 5.63
C TYR A 417 -10.86 27.53 6.38
N THR A 418 -12.00 27.56 5.69
CA THR A 418 -13.29 27.93 6.28
C THR A 418 -13.77 26.86 7.25
N GLN A 419 -14.59 27.26 8.24
CA GLN A 419 -15.20 26.30 9.16
C GLN A 419 -16.06 25.27 8.42
N THR A 420 -16.61 25.62 7.25
CA THR A 420 -17.42 24.73 6.43
C THR A 420 -16.67 23.47 5.98
N ILE A 421 -15.46 23.62 5.43
CA ILE A 421 -14.65 22.46 5.01
C ILE A 421 -14.09 21.70 6.22
N LEU A 422 -13.71 22.41 7.29
CA LEU A 422 -13.22 21.79 8.53
C LEU A 422 -14.30 20.89 9.15
N ASP A 423 -15.54 21.38 9.26
CA ASP A 423 -16.68 20.62 9.77
C ASP A 423 -16.99 19.40 8.89
N PHE A 424 -16.89 19.54 7.57
CA PHE A 424 -17.10 18.43 6.63
C PHE A 424 -16.06 17.32 6.85
N VAL A 425 -14.78 17.69 6.95
CA VAL A 425 -13.68 16.76 7.19
C VAL A 425 -13.84 16.06 8.54
N ASP A 426 -14.17 16.80 9.61
CA ASP A 426 -14.37 16.24 10.95
C ASP A 426 -15.53 15.23 10.99
N LYS A 427 -16.62 15.48 10.23
CA LYS A 427 -17.71 14.51 10.07
C LYS A 427 -17.22 13.22 9.40
N CYS A 428 -16.47 13.33 8.31
CA CYS A 428 -15.90 12.16 7.62
C CYS A 428 -14.93 11.37 8.51
N LEU A 429 -14.11 12.08 9.30
CA LEU A 429 -13.10 11.52 10.20
C LEU A 429 -13.63 11.23 11.61
N THR A 430 -14.95 11.09 11.76
CA THR A 430 -15.56 10.65 13.01
C THR A 430 -15.08 9.24 13.35
N PHE A 431 -14.46 9.12 14.53
CA PHE A 431 -13.83 7.89 15.00
C PHE A 431 -14.82 6.74 15.22
N ASP A 432 -16.04 7.05 15.67
CA ASP A 432 -17.12 6.07 15.80
C ASP A 432 -17.76 5.82 14.43
N PRO A 433 -17.58 4.63 13.83
CA PRO A 433 -18.09 4.32 12.50
C PRO A 433 -19.62 4.43 12.38
N THR A 434 -20.35 4.33 13.50
CA THR A 434 -21.82 4.41 13.52
C THR A 434 -22.36 5.83 13.51
N LYS A 435 -21.50 6.81 13.81
CA LYS A 435 -21.83 8.24 13.80
C LYS A 435 -21.30 8.96 12.56
N ARG A 436 -20.45 8.29 11.78
CA ARG A 436 -19.93 8.79 10.51
C ARG A 436 -21.08 8.84 9.49
N PRO A 437 -21.26 9.95 8.75
CA PRO A 437 -22.35 10.08 7.79
C PRO A 437 -22.20 9.09 6.64
N ASP A 438 -23.31 8.72 6.01
CA ASP A 438 -23.30 8.05 4.71
C ASP A 438 -23.21 9.05 3.54
N CYS A 439 -23.10 8.54 2.30
CA CYS A 439 -23.02 9.39 1.11
C CYS A 439 -24.25 10.29 0.89
N GLU A 440 -25.46 9.85 1.29
CA GLU A 440 -26.70 10.63 1.16
C GLU A 440 -26.76 11.79 2.17
N GLU A 441 -26.16 11.59 3.34
CA GLU A 441 -25.98 12.62 4.35
C GLU A 441 -24.90 13.62 3.93
N LEU A 442 -23.78 13.14 3.36
CA LEU A 442 -22.72 14.00 2.83
C LEU A 442 -23.20 14.91 1.69
N ASP A 443 -24.04 14.42 0.77
CA ASP A 443 -24.61 15.22 -0.33
C ASP A 443 -25.37 16.47 0.16
N LYS A 444 -25.87 16.45 1.41
CA LYS A 444 -26.62 17.55 2.01
C LYS A 444 -25.73 18.51 2.81
N ASP A 445 -24.45 18.22 2.93
CA ASP A 445 -23.52 19.04 3.67
C ASP A 445 -23.30 20.40 2.96
N PRO A 446 -23.26 21.53 3.70
CA PRO A 446 -23.00 22.84 3.11
C PRO A 446 -21.71 22.93 2.29
N PHE A 447 -20.69 22.14 2.62
CA PHE A 447 -19.44 22.09 1.85
C PHE A 447 -19.65 21.66 0.39
N MET A 448 -20.55 20.70 0.15
CA MET A 448 -20.84 20.21 -1.20
C MET A 448 -21.41 21.30 -2.12
N SER A 449 -22.08 22.30 -1.53
CA SER A 449 -22.63 23.44 -2.28
C SER A 449 -21.56 24.45 -2.72
N LEU A 450 -20.33 24.33 -2.24
CA LEU A 450 -19.21 25.19 -2.65
C LEU A 450 -18.54 24.71 -3.95
N ALA A 451 -18.86 23.51 -4.41
CA ALA A 451 -18.25 22.91 -5.61
C ALA A 451 -18.28 23.88 -6.80
N CYS A 452 -17.11 24.05 -7.43
CA CYS A 452 -17.00 24.75 -8.70
C CYS A 452 -17.75 24.00 -9.82
N SER A 453 -17.92 24.64 -10.98
CA SER A 453 -18.42 23.91 -12.15
C SER A 453 -17.33 23.01 -12.74
N ARG A 454 -17.74 21.99 -13.48
CA ARG A 454 -16.82 21.13 -14.24
C ARG A 454 -15.92 21.95 -15.16
N GLU A 455 -16.47 22.96 -15.81
CA GLU A 455 -15.75 23.83 -16.74
C GLU A 455 -14.69 24.67 -16.01
N GLU A 456 -15.01 25.20 -14.82
CA GLU A 456 -14.06 25.91 -13.95
C GLU A 456 -12.90 24.98 -13.53
N PHE A 457 -13.22 23.73 -13.15
CA PHE A 457 -12.20 22.74 -12.80
C PHE A 457 -11.33 22.32 -14.00
N ALA A 458 -11.92 22.16 -15.19
CA ALA A 458 -11.19 21.86 -16.42
C ALA A 458 -10.17 22.97 -16.75
N GLU A 459 -10.57 24.24 -16.62
CA GLU A 459 -9.68 25.38 -16.80
C GLU A 459 -8.53 25.39 -15.78
N PHE A 460 -8.79 25.00 -14.53
CA PHE A 460 -7.77 24.88 -13.49
C PHE A 460 -6.74 23.80 -13.84
N ILE A 461 -7.19 22.60 -14.22
CA ILE A 461 -6.29 21.50 -14.65
C ILE A 461 -5.42 21.95 -15.82
N GLN A 462 -6.02 22.62 -16.81
CA GLN A 462 -5.30 23.04 -18.00
C GLN A 462 -4.17 24.03 -17.69
N LYS A 463 -4.34 24.90 -16.67
CA LYS A 463 -3.30 25.83 -16.22
C LYS A 463 -2.09 25.10 -15.61
N ILE A 464 -2.35 24.06 -14.82
CA ILE A 464 -1.29 23.26 -14.19
C ILE A 464 -0.44 22.58 -15.27
N VAL A 465 -1.08 21.92 -16.24
CA VAL A 465 -0.37 21.23 -17.33
C VAL A 465 0.49 22.20 -18.15
N GLN A 466 -0.06 23.36 -18.53
CA GLN A 466 0.70 24.36 -19.31
C GLN A 466 1.91 24.93 -18.56
N GLN A 467 1.89 24.91 -17.23
CA GLN A 467 3.02 25.36 -16.44
C GLN A 467 4.02 24.23 -16.20
N ALA A 468 3.57 22.98 -16.06
CA ALA A 468 4.43 21.81 -15.94
C ALA A 468 5.28 21.55 -17.20
N GLU A 469 4.79 21.96 -18.38
CA GLU A 469 5.49 21.86 -19.67
C GLU A 469 6.53 22.98 -19.92
N LYS A 470 6.62 23.99 -19.04
CA LYS A 470 7.59 25.09 -19.13
C LYS A 470 8.74 24.90 -18.15
#